data_AF-A0A1D7Y1H9-F1
#
_entry.id   AF-A0A1D7Y1H9-F1
#
_cell.length_a   1.000
_cell.length_b   1.000
_cell.length_c   1.000
_cell.angle_alpha   90.00
_cell.angle_beta   90.00
_cell.angle_gamma   90.00
#
_symmetry.space_group_name_H-M   'P 1'
#
loop_
_entity.id
_entity.type
_entity.pdbx_description
1 polymer ?
#
loop_
_entity_poly.entity_id
_entity_poly.type
_entity_poly.pdbx_seq_one_letter_code
_entity_poly.pdbx_strand_id
1 'polypeptide(L)'
;MDINRTIEILEALVSGCSPTTGEMIDNESVLNERDVIRALQIAIDYLKTNQPQPVSEIEIDDLEIKNVIDLFKEKEQNPTSNKLVGFFLGTRKFKNETLVSNQLYGKYRNLYQKGQLLDFFTQYLSDNNLTNRNNRKNNPYKEIDFFQKETFNKLTEKAVNQLKEKVDQLGIQKTENLSEYVQIARINHPRAYESWTDMEKELLNKAIKYTNDLDLLSECFQRGKGSIESNGQRLIYESQNLKDDGNQN
;
A
#
# COMPACT_ATOMS: atom_id res chain seq x y z
N MET A 1 -5.99 -14.40 17.24
CA MET A 1 -7.26 -14.18 17.96
C MET A 1 -7.15 -12.80 18.57
N ASP A 2 -8.08 -11.89 18.25
CA ASP A 2 -8.10 -10.56 18.85
C ASP A 2 -8.59 -10.64 20.32
N ILE A 3 -8.33 -9.57 21.08
CA ILE A 3 -8.61 -9.56 22.52
C ILE A 3 -10.12 -9.60 22.81
N ASN A 4 -10.94 -9.03 21.93
CA ASN A 4 -12.39 -9.02 22.08
C ASN A 4 -12.95 -10.43 21.86
N ARG A 5 -12.48 -11.13 20.82
CA ARG A 5 -12.84 -12.54 20.57
C ARG A 5 -12.37 -13.45 21.70
N THR A 6 -11.22 -13.16 22.30
CA THR A 6 -10.74 -13.90 23.48
C THR A 6 -11.67 -13.71 24.67
N ILE A 7 -12.10 -12.47 24.94
CA ILE A 7 -13.04 -12.15 26.01
C ILE A 7 -14.39 -12.82 25.76
N GLU A 8 -14.94 -12.76 24.54
CA GLU A 8 -16.21 -13.43 24.18
C GLU A 8 -16.17 -14.93 24.45
N ILE A 9 -15.05 -15.59 24.10
CA ILE A 9 -14.86 -17.02 24.35
C ILE A 9 -14.87 -17.29 25.86
N LEU A 10 -14.14 -16.50 26.65
CA LEU A 10 -14.08 -16.68 28.10
C LEU A 10 -15.43 -16.40 28.77
N GLU A 11 -16.17 -15.39 28.31
CA GLU A 11 -17.53 -15.07 28.80
C GLU A 11 -18.53 -16.20 28.51
N ALA A 12 -18.45 -16.81 27.32
CA ALA A 12 -19.26 -17.97 26.98
C ALA A 12 -18.96 -19.15 27.92
N LEU A 13 -17.68 -19.42 28.19
CA LEU A 13 -17.26 -20.49 29.10
C LEU A 13 -17.71 -20.22 30.56
N VAL A 14 -17.58 -18.98 31.05
CA VAL A 14 -18.10 -18.57 32.37
C VAL A 14 -19.61 -18.74 32.47
N SER A 15 -20.32 -18.54 31.35
CA SER A 15 -21.77 -18.72 31.27
C SER A 15 -22.19 -20.18 31.15
N GLY A 16 -21.25 -21.12 31.15
CA GLY A 16 -21.51 -22.55 30.96
C GLY A 16 -21.91 -22.90 29.53
N CYS A 17 -21.49 -22.11 28.54
CA CYS A 17 -21.85 -22.30 27.13
C CYS A 17 -20.62 -22.60 26.27
N SER A 18 -20.81 -23.45 25.25
CA SER A 18 -19.82 -23.68 24.20
C SER A 18 -19.61 -22.40 23.38
N PRO A 19 -18.36 -21.89 23.26
CA PRO A 19 -18.07 -20.64 22.54
C PRO A 19 -18.20 -20.77 21.01
N THR A 20 -18.36 -21.98 20.49
CA THR A 20 -18.49 -22.27 19.05
C THR A 20 -19.92 -22.61 18.65
N THR A 21 -20.66 -23.31 19.50
CA THR A 21 -22.04 -23.78 19.20
C THR A 21 -23.12 -23.01 19.97
N GLY A 22 -22.77 -22.36 21.08
CA GLY A 22 -23.74 -21.69 21.96
C GLY A 22 -24.56 -22.64 22.84
N GLU A 23 -24.33 -23.95 22.75
CA GLU A 23 -25.02 -24.95 23.55
C GLU A 23 -24.50 -24.98 24.99
N MET A 24 -25.37 -25.36 25.92
CA MET A 24 -25.00 -25.54 27.33
C MET A 24 -23.99 -26.68 27.48
N ILE A 25 -22.91 -26.41 28.21
CA ILE A 25 -21.92 -27.38 28.60
C ILE A 25 -22.52 -28.23 29.73
N ASP A 26 -22.25 -29.54 29.67
CA ASP A 26 -22.69 -30.49 30.69
C ASP A 26 -22.36 -30.03 32.11
N ASN A 27 -23.31 -30.17 33.03
CA ASN A 27 -23.20 -29.70 34.41
C ASN A 27 -22.07 -30.40 35.18
N GLU A 28 -21.68 -31.61 34.78
CA GLU A 28 -20.56 -32.36 35.38
C GLU A 28 -19.18 -31.94 34.81
N SER A 29 -19.15 -31.01 33.86
CA SER A 29 -17.91 -30.50 33.29
C SER A 29 -17.11 -29.69 34.32
N VAL A 30 -15.80 -29.90 34.30
CA VAL A 30 -14.82 -29.11 35.07
C VAL A 30 -14.94 -27.59 34.83
N LEU A 31 -15.48 -27.19 33.68
CA LEU A 31 -15.68 -25.78 33.34
C LEU A 31 -16.78 -25.12 34.19
N ASN A 32 -17.70 -25.90 34.75
CA ASN A 32 -18.76 -25.44 35.63
C ASN A 32 -18.36 -25.45 37.12
N GLU A 33 -17.13 -25.87 37.44
CA GLU A 33 -16.61 -25.80 38.80
C GLU A 33 -16.42 -24.33 39.23
N ARG A 34 -16.81 -24.03 40.47
CA ARG A 34 -16.81 -22.67 41.00
C ARG A 34 -15.43 -21.99 40.94
N ASP A 35 -14.37 -22.75 41.22
CA ASP A 35 -13.00 -22.23 41.22
C ASP A 35 -12.51 -21.94 39.79
N VAL A 36 -12.92 -22.76 38.82
CA VAL A 36 -12.63 -22.56 37.40
C VAL A 36 -13.36 -21.33 36.87
N ILE A 37 -14.66 -21.20 37.15
CA ILE A 37 -15.45 -20.00 36.80
C ILE A 37 -14.79 -18.74 37.38
N ARG A 38 -14.36 -18.79 38.64
CA ARG A 38 -13.70 -17.66 39.29
C ARG A 38 -12.36 -17.32 38.65
N ALA A 39 -11.55 -18.31 38.29
CA ALA A 39 -10.28 -18.10 37.59
C ALA A 39 -10.50 -17.47 36.20
N LEU A 40 -11.51 -17.94 35.46
CA LEU A 40 -11.90 -17.37 34.17
C LEU A 40 -12.38 -15.92 34.31
N GLN A 41 -13.19 -15.62 35.34
CA GLN A 41 -13.64 -14.25 35.61
C GLN A 41 -12.46 -13.31 35.91
N ILE A 42 -11.49 -13.75 36.72
CA ILE A 42 -10.26 -12.98 36.98
C ILE A 42 -9.49 -12.71 35.67
N ALA A 43 -9.42 -13.71 34.79
CA ALA A 43 -8.78 -13.54 33.48
C ALA A 43 -9.54 -12.53 32.60
N ILE A 44 -10.87 -12.57 32.57
CA ILE A 44 -11.71 -11.58 31.86
C ILE A 44 -11.47 -10.18 32.40
N ASP A 45 -11.50 -10.01 33.72
CA ASP A 45 -11.32 -8.72 34.39
C ASP A 45 -9.93 -8.15 34.11
N TYR A 46 -8.90 -9.00 34.14
CA TYR A 46 -7.54 -8.61 33.76
C TYR A 46 -7.45 -8.19 32.30
N LEU A 47 -8.09 -8.94 31.38
CA LEU A 47 -8.09 -8.60 29.95
C LEU A 47 -8.85 -7.30 29.67
N LYS A 48 -9.98 -7.05 30.36
CA LYS A 48 -10.76 -5.82 30.25
C LYS A 48 -10.02 -4.61 30.83
N THR A 49 -9.32 -4.78 31.96
CA THR A 49 -8.56 -3.70 32.62
C THR A 49 -7.29 -3.34 31.86
N ASN A 50 -6.69 -4.30 31.15
CA ASN A 50 -5.51 -4.07 30.29
C ASN A 50 -5.88 -3.76 28.83
N GLN A 51 -7.16 -3.58 28.51
CA GLN A 51 -7.50 -2.92 27.24
C GLN A 51 -7.01 -1.47 27.35
N PRO A 52 -6.29 -0.95 26.34
CA PRO A 52 -6.00 0.47 26.29
C PRO A 52 -7.34 1.19 26.33
N GLN A 53 -7.59 1.92 27.43
CA GLN A 53 -8.73 2.81 27.50
C GLN A 53 -8.64 3.75 26.29
N PRO A 54 -9.75 4.04 25.60
CA PRO A 54 -9.75 5.04 24.55
C PRO A 54 -9.44 6.39 25.20
N VAL A 55 -8.15 6.71 25.30
CA VAL A 55 -7.70 8.06 25.62
C VAL A 55 -8.20 8.91 24.46
N SER A 56 -9.06 9.88 24.76
CA SER A 56 -9.71 10.74 23.77
C SER A 56 -8.72 11.63 23.02
N GLU A 57 -7.51 11.78 23.56
CA GLU A 57 -6.46 12.62 23.00
C GLU A 57 -5.14 11.83 22.99
N ILE A 58 -4.54 11.68 21.81
CA ILE A 58 -3.26 10.97 21.67
C ILE A 58 -2.15 11.93 22.10
N GLU A 59 -1.45 11.57 23.17
CA GLU A 59 -0.27 12.27 23.65
C GLU A 59 0.98 11.50 23.21
N ILE A 60 1.58 11.92 22.10
CA ILE A 60 2.91 11.50 21.66
C ILE A 60 3.75 12.75 21.51
N ASP A 61 4.93 12.73 22.12
CA ASP A 61 5.85 13.86 22.10
C ASP A 61 6.35 14.14 20.68
N ASP A 62 6.31 15.42 20.27
CA ASP A 62 6.66 15.83 18.91
C ASP A 62 8.13 15.54 18.55
N LEU A 63 9.04 15.62 19.52
CA LEU A 63 10.44 15.29 19.32
C LEU A 63 10.63 13.80 19.07
N GLU A 64 9.84 12.94 19.74
CA GLU A 64 9.85 11.49 19.47
C GLU A 64 9.39 11.18 18.05
N ILE A 65 8.34 11.85 17.57
CA ILE A 65 7.85 11.66 16.20
C ILE A 65 8.92 12.08 15.19
N LYS A 66 9.55 13.24 15.40
CA LYS A 66 10.63 13.75 14.53
C LYS A 66 11.84 12.82 14.50
N ASN A 67 12.28 12.33 15.66
CA ASN A 67 13.40 11.39 15.77
C ASN A 67 13.14 10.10 14.99
N VAL A 68 11.91 9.55 15.07
CA VAL A 68 11.55 8.35 14.31
C VAL A 68 11.48 8.64 12.81
N ILE A 69 10.95 9.81 12.42
CA ILE A 69 10.91 10.23 11.02
C ILE A 69 12.32 10.33 10.42
N ASP A 70 13.26 10.93 11.14
CA ASP A 70 14.64 11.05 10.67
C ASP A 70 15.35 9.70 10.63
N LEU A 71 15.09 8.82 11.61
CA LEU A 71 15.55 7.43 11.57
C LEU A 71 15.06 6.68 10.33
N PHE A 72 13.82 6.91 9.88
CA PHE A 72 13.31 6.33 8.63
C PHE A 72 14.05 6.91 7.41
N LYS A 73 14.27 8.23 7.37
CA LYS A 73 15.00 8.90 6.27
C LYS A 73 16.45 8.44 6.16
N GLU A 74 17.15 8.28 7.27
CA GLU A 74 18.53 7.76 7.31
C GLU A 74 18.66 6.35 6.72
N LYS A 75 17.57 5.58 6.73
CA LYS A 75 17.49 4.25 6.13
C LYS A 75 16.89 4.26 4.72
N GLU A 76 16.81 5.44 4.09
CA GLU A 76 16.19 5.65 2.78
C GLU A 76 14.74 5.13 2.72
N GLN A 77 14.07 5.08 3.87
CA GLN A 77 12.70 4.62 3.98
C GLN A 77 11.77 5.80 4.18
N ASN A 78 10.67 5.78 3.45
CA ASN A 78 9.63 6.78 3.63
C ASN A 78 8.79 6.52 4.90
N PRO A 79 8.66 7.48 5.83
CA PRO A 79 7.87 7.34 7.06
C PRO A 79 6.37 7.61 6.82
N THR A 80 5.68 6.64 6.24
CA THR A 80 4.21 6.73 6.07
C THR A 80 3.48 6.57 7.41
N SER A 81 2.23 7.06 7.51
CA SER A 81 1.40 6.89 8.71
C SER A 81 1.37 5.43 9.18
N ASN A 82 1.18 4.49 8.25
CA ASN A 82 1.19 3.05 8.56
C ASN A 82 2.53 2.54 9.11
N LYS A 83 3.66 3.09 8.67
CA LYS A 83 4.99 2.73 9.18
C LYS A 83 5.23 3.32 10.57
N LEU A 84 4.82 4.57 10.80
CA LEU A 84 4.89 5.19 12.13
C LEU A 84 4.03 4.43 13.14
N VAL A 85 2.77 4.12 12.78
CA VAL A 85 1.88 3.25 13.57
C VAL A 85 2.55 1.92 13.86
N GLY A 86 3.07 1.26 12.83
CA GLY A 86 3.72 -0.03 12.98
C GLY A 86 4.95 0.00 13.90
N PHE A 87 5.71 1.10 13.85
CA PHE A 87 6.92 1.29 14.64
C PHE A 87 6.57 1.53 16.11
N PHE A 88 5.68 2.48 16.40
CA PHE A 88 5.28 2.80 17.77
C PHE A 88 4.48 1.69 18.46
N LEU A 89 3.81 0.82 17.71
CA LEU A 89 3.17 -0.41 18.23
C LEU A 89 4.12 -1.62 18.27
N GLY A 90 5.32 -1.51 17.69
CA GLY A 90 6.32 -2.56 17.69
C GLY A 90 5.89 -3.79 16.90
N THR A 91 5.29 -3.59 15.73
CA THR A 91 4.77 -4.68 14.89
C THR A 91 5.89 -5.53 14.31
N ARG A 92 5.69 -6.86 14.22
CA ARG A 92 6.68 -7.81 13.64
C ARG A 92 6.99 -7.62 12.15
N LYS A 93 6.43 -6.59 11.50
CA LYS A 93 6.69 -6.25 10.10
C LYS A 93 8.06 -5.64 9.89
N PHE A 94 8.65 -5.04 10.93
CA PHE A 94 10.00 -4.51 10.87
C PHE A 94 11.00 -5.65 11.05
N LYS A 95 11.85 -5.85 10.04
CA LYS A 95 12.96 -6.80 10.07
C LYS A 95 14.32 -6.12 10.24
N ASN A 96 14.35 -4.78 10.21
CA ASN A 96 15.57 -4.01 10.31
C ASN A 96 15.97 -3.88 11.79
N GLU A 97 17.14 -4.42 12.14
CA GLU A 97 17.65 -4.42 13.53
C GLU A 97 17.78 -3.00 14.09
N THR A 98 18.24 -2.03 13.32
CA THR A 98 18.36 -0.63 13.79
C THR A 98 17.00 -0.02 14.19
N LEU A 99 15.93 -0.36 13.47
CA LEU A 99 14.58 0.12 13.80
C LEU A 99 14.03 -0.60 15.04
N VAL A 100 14.25 -1.91 15.14
CA VAL A 100 13.71 -2.73 16.25
C VAL A 100 14.46 -2.48 17.56
N SER A 101 15.75 -2.13 17.50
CA SER A 101 16.57 -1.80 18.67
C SER A 101 16.37 -0.36 19.18
N ASN A 102 15.58 0.46 18.50
CA ASN A 102 15.33 1.84 18.93
C ASN A 102 14.42 1.87 20.17
N GLN A 103 14.73 2.73 21.15
CA GLN A 103 13.98 2.86 22.40
C GLN A 103 12.49 3.23 22.23
N LEU A 104 12.12 3.87 21.12
CA LEU A 104 10.75 4.27 20.80
C LEU A 104 9.95 3.15 20.11
N TYR A 105 10.63 2.07 19.69
CA TYR A 105 9.98 0.94 19.04
C TYR A 105 9.06 0.20 20.01
N GLY A 106 7.77 0.17 19.70
CA GLY A 106 6.77 -0.48 20.56
C GLY A 106 6.40 0.29 21.83
N LYS A 107 6.91 1.51 22.03
CA LYS A 107 6.67 2.31 23.23
C LYS A 107 5.18 2.48 23.56
N TYR A 108 4.32 2.56 22.54
CA TYR A 108 2.90 2.84 22.69
C TYR A 108 1.99 1.62 22.48
N ARG A 109 2.57 0.41 22.44
CA ARG A 109 1.83 -0.83 22.13
C ARG A 109 0.59 -1.06 23.01
N ASN A 110 0.68 -0.73 24.29
CA ASN A 110 -0.38 -0.98 25.27
C ASN A 110 -1.17 0.29 25.61
N LEU A 111 -0.89 1.41 24.93
CA LEU A 111 -1.49 2.71 25.23
C LEU A 111 -2.54 3.11 24.18
N TYR A 112 -2.29 2.79 22.91
CA TYR A 112 -3.15 3.23 21.82
C TYR A 112 -3.52 2.09 20.88
N GLN A 113 -4.73 2.17 20.33
CA GLN A 113 -5.15 1.27 19.26
C GLN A 113 -4.58 1.71 17.91
N LYS A 114 -4.43 0.73 17.00
CA LYS A 114 -3.94 0.97 15.64
C LYS A 114 -4.76 2.03 14.90
N GLY A 115 -6.08 2.00 15.03
CA GLY A 115 -6.99 2.97 14.38
C GLY A 115 -6.72 4.39 14.86
N GLN A 116 -6.68 4.59 16.18
CA GLN A 116 -6.40 5.89 16.79
C GLN A 116 -5.05 6.46 16.33
N LEU A 117 -3.98 5.66 16.38
CA LEU A 117 -2.67 6.10 15.90
C LEU A 117 -2.65 6.39 14.40
N LEU A 118 -3.42 5.65 13.60
CA LEU A 118 -3.49 5.88 12.17
C LEU A 118 -4.12 7.24 11.86
N ASP A 119 -5.22 7.58 12.53
CA ASP A 119 -5.89 8.87 12.38
C ASP A 119 -4.95 10.00 12.82
N PHE A 120 -4.33 9.84 14.00
CA PHE A 120 -3.35 10.80 14.52
C PHE A 120 -2.16 11.02 13.58
N PHE A 121 -1.48 9.96 13.14
CA PHE A 121 -0.32 10.12 12.24
C PHE A 121 -0.71 10.58 10.84
N THR A 122 -1.95 10.35 10.40
CA THR A 122 -2.46 10.92 9.15
C THR A 122 -2.61 12.43 9.28
N GLN A 123 -3.19 12.89 10.38
CA GLN A 123 -3.36 14.31 10.68
C GLN A 123 -2.00 15.00 10.91
N TYR A 124 -1.16 14.44 11.78
CA TYR A 124 0.17 14.98 12.10
C TYR A 124 1.03 15.18 10.84
N LEU A 125 1.11 14.16 9.97
CA LEU A 125 1.89 14.29 8.73
C LEU A 125 1.28 15.32 7.78
N SER A 126 -0.05 15.50 7.81
CA SER A 126 -0.73 16.49 6.98
C SER A 126 -0.38 17.90 7.45
N ASP A 127 -0.50 18.14 8.76
CA ASP A 127 -0.24 19.45 9.39
C ASP A 127 1.22 19.87 9.27
N ASN A 128 2.15 18.91 9.28
CA ASN A 128 3.58 19.16 9.15
C ASN A 128 4.09 19.11 7.69
N ASN A 129 3.21 18.98 6.69
CA ASN A 129 3.59 18.82 5.27
C ASN A 129 4.55 17.64 4.99
N LEU A 130 4.53 16.63 5.88
CA LEU A 130 5.31 15.40 5.80
C LEU A 130 4.55 14.26 5.11
N THR A 131 3.28 14.47 4.76
CA THR A 131 2.57 13.50 3.94
C THR A 131 3.26 13.32 2.60
N ASN A 132 3.34 12.05 2.22
CA ASN A 132 3.73 11.62 0.89
C ASN A 132 2.80 12.12 -0.24
N ARG A 133 1.80 12.96 0.08
CA ARG A 133 1.09 13.78 -0.90
C ARG A 133 2.01 14.77 -1.60
N ASN A 134 3.20 15.02 -1.06
CA ASN A 134 4.29 15.72 -1.74
C ASN A 134 5.09 14.85 -2.74
N ASN A 135 4.61 13.65 -3.10
CA ASN A 135 4.82 13.09 -4.45
C ASN A 135 3.80 13.64 -5.48
N ARG A 136 3.04 14.68 -5.11
CA ARG A 136 2.70 15.79 -6.01
C ARG A 136 3.74 16.92 -5.91
N LYS A 137 5.00 16.63 -5.59
CA LYS A 137 6.08 17.33 -6.33
C LYS A 137 5.67 17.19 -7.77
N ASN A 138 5.39 18.31 -8.43
CA ASN A 138 5.16 18.43 -9.86
C ASN A 138 5.93 17.30 -10.52
N ASN A 139 5.25 16.21 -10.90
CA ASN A 139 5.85 15.28 -11.83
C ASN A 139 5.87 16.15 -13.07
N PRO A 140 7.02 16.72 -13.45
CA PRO A 140 7.01 17.79 -14.44
C PRO A 140 6.45 17.26 -15.77
N TYR A 141 6.55 15.94 -15.99
CA TYR A 141 5.91 15.24 -17.09
C TYR A 141 4.37 15.22 -17.07
N LYS A 142 3.69 15.39 -15.93
CA LYS A 142 2.22 15.45 -15.87
C LYS A 142 1.64 16.73 -16.46
N GLU A 143 2.46 17.78 -16.62
CA GLU A 143 2.08 19.01 -17.31
C GLU A 143 2.07 18.83 -18.84
N ILE A 144 2.59 17.70 -19.34
CA ILE A 144 2.58 17.39 -20.77
C ILE A 144 1.16 17.00 -21.20
N ASP A 145 0.56 17.90 -21.97
CA ASP A 145 -0.78 17.80 -22.55
C ASP A 145 -0.86 16.96 -23.83
N PHE A 146 0.21 16.24 -24.20
CA PHE A 146 0.36 15.56 -25.49
C PHE A 146 -0.84 14.66 -25.88
N PHE A 147 -1.36 13.88 -24.94
CA PHE A 147 -2.50 12.98 -25.15
C PHE A 147 -3.87 13.66 -24.97
N GLN A 148 -3.89 14.91 -24.53
CA GLN A 148 -5.10 15.72 -24.35
C GLN A 148 -5.34 16.69 -25.54
N LYS A 149 -4.35 16.81 -26.43
CA LYS A 149 -4.48 17.50 -27.72
C LYS A 149 -5.39 16.74 -28.66
N GLU A 150 -5.80 17.41 -29.75
CA GLU A 150 -6.53 16.78 -30.84
C GLU A 150 -5.81 15.50 -31.31
N THR A 151 -6.57 14.43 -31.47
CA THR A 151 -6.03 13.12 -31.81
C THR A 151 -5.47 13.11 -33.23
N PHE A 152 -4.26 12.59 -33.39
CA PHE A 152 -3.61 12.34 -34.66
C PHE A 152 -3.00 10.96 -34.71
N ASN A 153 -3.00 10.38 -35.90
CA ASN A 153 -2.30 9.14 -36.18
C ASN A 153 -1.66 9.21 -37.58
N LYS A 154 -0.34 9.03 -37.62
CA LYS A 154 0.48 8.96 -38.85
C LYS A 154 1.10 7.58 -39.04
N LEU A 155 0.76 6.60 -38.19
CA LEU A 155 1.18 5.22 -38.38
C LEU A 155 0.39 4.61 -39.53
N THR A 156 1.12 3.97 -40.46
CA THR A 156 0.49 3.14 -41.48
C THR A 156 0.02 1.83 -40.86
N GLU A 157 -0.96 1.16 -41.48
CA GLU A 157 -1.43 -0.15 -41.03
C GLU A 157 -0.29 -1.17 -40.88
N LYS A 158 0.66 -1.17 -41.82
CA LYS A 158 1.87 -1.99 -41.74
C LYS A 158 2.70 -1.68 -40.49
N ALA A 159 2.87 -0.40 -40.14
CA ALA A 159 3.61 0.00 -38.95
C ALA A 159 2.87 -0.39 -37.65
N VAL A 160 1.54 -0.29 -37.63
CA VAL A 160 0.69 -0.76 -36.52
C VAL A 160 0.86 -2.26 -36.31
N ASN A 161 0.79 -3.06 -37.38
CA ASN A 161 0.96 -4.52 -37.28
C ASN A 161 2.36 -4.90 -36.80
N GLN A 162 3.41 -4.24 -37.33
CA GLN A 162 4.77 -4.45 -36.84
C GLN A 162 4.96 -4.07 -35.36
N LEU A 163 4.25 -3.03 -34.89
CA LEU A 163 4.29 -2.64 -33.48
C LEU A 163 3.65 -3.72 -32.60
N LYS A 164 2.46 -4.21 -32.99
CA LYS A 164 1.76 -5.31 -32.31
C LYS A 164 2.64 -6.57 -32.21
N GLU A 165 3.21 -7.01 -33.34
CA GLU A 165 4.12 -8.17 -33.37
C GLU A 165 5.31 -8.03 -32.42
N LYS A 166 5.94 -6.84 -32.38
CA LYS A 166 7.06 -6.59 -31.47
C LYS A 166 6.65 -6.55 -30.01
N VAL A 167 5.45 -6.05 -29.70
CA VAL A 167 4.90 -6.07 -28.34
C VAL A 167 4.59 -7.50 -27.92
N ASP A 168 4.01 -8.31 -28.80
CA ASP A 168 3.68 -9.71 -28.53
C ASP A 168 4.95 -10.52 -28.19
N GLN A 169 6.06 -10.25 -28.89
CA GLN A 169 7.36 -10.86 -28.61
C GLN A 169 7.92 -10.57 -27.21
N LEU A 170 7.46 -9.52 -26.53
CA LEU A 170 7.87 -9.22 -25.16
C LEU A 170 7.31 -10.23 -24.14
N GLY A 171 6.18 -10.86 -24.47
CA GLY A 171 5.48 -11.81 -23.61
C GLY A 171 4.90 -11.20 -22.32
N ILE A 172 4.39 -12.10 -21.47
CA ILE A 172 3.87 -11.81 -20.12
C ILE A 172 4.74 -12.57 -19.13
N GLN A 173 5.36 -11.86 -18.18
CA GLN A 173 6.25 -12.46 -17.18
C GLN A 173 5.48 -12.93 -15.95
N LYS A 174 4.48 -12.18 -15.49
CA LYS A 174 3.68 -12.57 -14.32
C LYS A 174 2.55 -13.50 -14.74
N THR A 175 2.71 -14.79 -14.54
CA THR A 175 1.69 -15.81 -14.89
C THR A 175 1.06 -16.49 -13.67
N GLU A 176 1.75 -16.51 -12.53
CA GLU A 176 1.31 -17.23 -11.32
C GLU A 176 0.75 -16.29 -10.24
N ASN A 177 -0.15 -16.81 -9.40
CA ASN A 177 -0.71 -16.12 -8.22
C ASN A 177 -1.32 -14.73 -8.50
N LEU A 178 -2.00 -14.59 -9.65
CA LEU A 178 -2.65 -13.34 -10.03
C LEU A 178 -3.90 -13.09 -9.18
N SER A 179 -4.01 -11.89 -8.62
CA SER A 179 -5.25 -11.47 -7.95
C SER A 179 -6.40 -11.33 -8.96
N GLU A 180 -7.63 -11.54 -8.50
CA GLU A 180 -8.85 -11.47 -9.34
C GLU A 180 -8.94 -10.17 -10.12
N TYR A 181 -8.62 -9.05 -9.49
CA TYR A 181 -8.60 -7.74 -10.14
C TYR A 181 -7.58 -7.65 -11.30
N VAL A 182 -6.41 -8.29 -11.17
CA VAL A 182 -5.43 -8.35 -12.27
C VAL A 182 -5.94 -9.22 -13.40
N GLN A 183 -6.61 -10.34 -13.09
CA GLN A 183 -7.20 -11.22 -14.10
C GLN A 183 -8.28 -10.48 -14.90
N ILE A 184 -9.19 -9.75 -14.23
CA ILE A 184 -10.22 -8.93 -14.88
C ILE A 184 -9.61 -7.88 -15.80
N ALA A 185 -8.59 -7.15 -15.35
CA ALA A 185 -7.93 -6.15 -16.18
C ALA A 185 -7.28 -6.75 -17.45
N ARG A 186 -6.79 -7.99 -17.36
CA ARG A 186 -6.14 -8.70 -18.46
C ARG A 186 -7.09 -9.23 -19.53
N ILE A 187 -8.39 -9.25 -19.27
CA ILE A 187 -9.40 -9.55 -20.30
C ILE A 187 -9.31 -8.52 -21.44
N ASN A 188 -9.16 -7.23 -21.09
CA ASN A 188 -9.10 -6.14 -22.07
C ASN A 188 -7.66 -5.71 -22.40
N HIS A 189 -6.74 -5.91 -21.46
CA HIS A 189 -5.36 -5.47 -21.58
C HIS A 189 -4.41 -6.58 -21.13
N PRO A 190 -4.06 -7.54 -22.02
CA PRO A 190 -3.27 -8.72 -21.68
C PRO A 190 -1.99 -8.44 -20.86
N ARG A 191 -1.34 -7.30 -21.10
CA ARG A 191 -0.10 -6.88 -20.42
C ARG A 191 -0.34 -5.89 -19.27
N ALA A 192 -1.57 -5.84 -18.73
CA ALA A 192 -1.87 -5.10 -17.51
C ALA A 192 -1.03 -5.60 -16.33
N TYR A 193 -0.57 -4.66 -15.50
CA TYR A 193 0.28 -4.89 -14.31
C TYR A 193 1.67 -5.49 -14.56
N GLU A 194 2.09 -5.63 -15.82
CA GLU A 194 3.48 -5.92 -16.18
C GLU A 194 4.37 -4.69 -15.94
N SER A 195 5.62 -4.91 -15.54
CA SER A 195 6.61 -3.83 -15.49
C SER A 195 6.94 -3.35 -16.92
N TRP A 196 7.25 -2.07 -17.09
CA TRP A 196 7.70 -1.54 -18.38
C TRP A 196 9.18 -1.87 -18.60
N THR A 197 9.47 -2.75 -19.55
CA THR A 197 10.86 -3.09 -19.94
C THR A 197 11.45 -1.98 -20.80
N ASP A 198 12.78 -1.92 -20.92
CA ASP A 198 13.42 -0.87 -21.70
C ASP A 198 13.13 -1.00 -23.20
N MET A 199 13.04 -2.23 -23.71
CA MET A 199 12.59 -2.50 -25.09
C MET A 199 11.17 -1.96 -25.33
N GLU A 200 10.27 -2.18 -24.37
CA GLU A 200 8.89 -1.69 -24.47
C GLU A 200 8.81 -0.17 -24.43
N LYS A 201 9.59 0.48 -23.56
CA LYS A 201 9.70 1.94 -23.52
C LYS A 201 10.26 2.50 -24.83
N GLU A 202 11.22 1.82 -25.45
CA GLU A 202 11.78 2.22 -26.74
C GLU A 202 10.72 2.15 -27.85
N LEU A 203 9.91 1.08 -27.88
CA LEU A 203 8.78 0.96 -28.79
C LEU A 203 7.77 2.09 -28.58
N LEU A 204 7.41 2.39 -27.32
CA LEU A 204 6.48 3.48 -27.02
C LEU A 204 7.05 4.84 -27.44
N ASN A 205 8.31 5.11 -27.11
CA ASN A 205 9.01 6.34 -27.49
C ASN A 205 9.08 6.52 -29.02
N LYS A 206 9.18 5.43 -29.78
CA LYS A 206 9.09 5.48 -31.25
C LYS A 206 7.65 5.76 -31.71
N ALA A 207 6.67 5.07 -31.15
CA ALA A 207 5.26 5.19 -31.55
C ALA A 207 4.69 6.60 -31.29
N ILE A 208 4.97 7.20 -30.12
CA ILE A 208 4.44 8.52 -29.74
C ILE A 208 4.95 9.67 -30.63
N LYS A 209 5.97 9.44 -31.46
CA LYS A 209 6.40 10.42 -32.49
C LYS A 209 5.42 10.50 -33.67
N TYR A 210 4.60 9.46 -33.86
CA TYR A 210 3.71 9.32 -35.01
C TYR A 210 2.22 9.31 -34.62
N THR A 211 1.88 9.14 -33.35
CA THR A 211 0.50 9.19 -32.90
C THR A 211 0.38 9.63 -31.43
N ASN A 212 -0.70 10.32 -31.09
CA ASN A 212 -1.17 10.50 -29.72
C ASN A 212 -2.50 9.77 -29.45
N ASP A 213 -2.90 8.86 -30.34
CA ASP A 213 -4.13 8.08 -30.22
C ASP A 213 -3.98 7.03 -29.10
N LEU A 214 -4.56 7.33 -27.95
CA LEU A 214 -4.52 6.46 -26.78
C LEU A 214 -5.25 5.14 -27.00
N ASP A 215 -6.31 5.11 -27.81
CA ASP A 215 -7.03 3.88 -28.11
C ASP A 215 -6.15 2.94 -28.94
N LEU A 216 -5.56 3.44 -30.02
CA LEU A 216 -4.64 2.69 -30.86
C LEU A 216 -3.42 2.20 -30.07
N LEU A 217 -2.81 3.07 -29.26
CA LEU A 217 -1.65 2.70 -28.45
C LEU A 217 -2.02 1.69 -27.36
N SER A 218 -3.18 1.84 -26.72
CA SER A 218 -3.68 0.90 -25.72
C SER A 218 -3.87 -0.50 -26.30
N GLU A 219 -4.41 -0.58 -27.52
CA GLU A 219 -4.57 -1.81 -28.27
C GLU A 219 -3.22 -2.42 -28.65
N CYS A 220 -2.30 -1.63 -29.24
CA CYS A 220 -1.00 -2.12 -29.69
C CYS A 220 -0.12 -2.62 -28.54
N PHE A 221 -0.12 -1.91 -27.41
CA PHE A 221 0.71 -2.25 -26.24
C PHE A 221 0.03 -3.21 -25.27
N GLN A 222 -1.25 -3.53 -25.49
CA GLN A 222 -2.06 -4.40 -24.63
C GLN A 222 -2.11 -3.90 -23.18
N ARG A 223 -2.12 -2.57 -22.99
CA ARG A 223 -2.10 -1.88 -21.68
C ARG A 223 -3.22 -0.85 -21.61
N GLY A 224 -3.71 -0.59 -20.39
CA GLY A 224 -4.73 0.45 -20.19
C GLY A 224 -4.22 1.86 -20.52
N LYS A 225 -5.12 2.71 -21.03
CA LYS A 225 -4.83 4.09 -21.48
C LYS A 225 -4.06 4.91 -20.46
N GLY A 226 -4.45 4.88 -19.19
CA GLY A 226 -3.74 5.62 -18.14
C GLY A 226 -2.28 5.18 -17.93
N SER A 227 -1.96 3.91 -18.22
CA SER A 227 -0.56 3.43 -18.17
C SER A 227 0.26 3.94 -19.34
N ILE A 228 -0.34 3.96 -20.54
CA ILE A 228 0.25 4.53 -21.76
C ILE A 228 0.49 6.03 -21.56
N GLU A 229 -0.53 6.76 -21.15
CA GLU A 229 -0.48 8.21 -20.92
C GLU A 229 0.64 8.56 -19.94
N SER A 230 0.64 7.92 -18.76
CA SER A 230 1.63 8.20 -17.72
C SER A 230 3.07 7.88 -18.17
N ASN A 231 3.28 6.81 -18.95
CA ASN A 231 4.63 6.48 -19.44
C ASN A 231 5.04 7.34 -20.63
N GLY A 232 4.12 7.64 -21.54
CA GLY A 232 4.36 8.47 -22.71
C GLY A 232 4.73 9.90 -22.28
N GLN A 233 3.99 10.48 -21.34
CA GLN A 233 4.33 11.77 -20.72
C GLN A 233 5.76 11.76 -20.15
N ARG A 234 6.10 10.73 -19.36
CA ARG A 234 7.44 10.59 -18.79
C ARG A 234 8.53 10.53 -19.87
N LEU A 235 8.33 9.73 -20.93
CA LEU A 235 9.28 9.60 -22.03
C LEU A 235 9.46 10.91 -22.81
N ILE A 236 8.39 11.65 -23.04
CA ILE A 236 8.44 12.96 -23.71
C ILE A 236 9.26 13.93 -22.86
N TYR A 237 8.98 14.00 -21.56
CA TYR A 237 9.73 14.84 -20.62
C TYR A 237 11.22 14.49 -20.61
N GLU A 238 11.55 13.20 -20.44
CA GLU A 238 12.94 12.73 -20.47
C GLU A 238 13.64 13.11 -21.78
N SER A 239 12.95 12.98 -22.91
CA SER A 239 13.50 13.34 -24.23
C SER A 239 13.72 14.84 -24.46
N GLN A 240 12.97 15.69 -23.75
CA GLN A 240 13.13 17.15 -23.80
C GLN A 240 14.32 17.58 -22.94
N ASN A 241 14.45 17.06 -21.73
CA ASN A 241 15.54 17.44 -20.81
C ASN A 241 16.90 16.86 -21.20
N LEU A 242 16.96 15.67 -21.83
CA LEU A 242 18.21 15.13 -22.38
C LEU A 242 18.79 15.97 -23.52
N LYS A 243 17.99 16.83 -24.16
CA LYS A 243 18.47 17.77 -25.20
C LYS A 243 19.06 19.05 -24.63
N ASP A 244 18.66 19.44 -23.42
CA ASP A 244 19.12 20.68 -22.78
C ASP A 244 20.52 20.51 -22.18
N ASP A 245 20.88 19.32 -21.69
CA ASP A 245 22.25 19.00 -21.22
C ASP A 245 23.28 18.90 -22.37
N GLY A 246 22.83 18.77 -23.62
CA GLY A 246 23.67 18.65 -24.81
C GLY A 246 24.05 19.98 -25.48
N ASN A 247 23.47 21.10 -25.04
CA ASN A 247 23.70 22.45 -25.60
C ASN A 247 24.50 23.38 -24.67
N GLN A 248 25.19 22.82 -23.67
CA GLN A 248 26.08 23.58 -22.77
C GLN A 248 27.57 23.49 -23.08
N ASN A 249 27.97 23.05 -24.28
CA ASN A 249 29.38 23.10 -24.73
C ASN A 249 29.55 23.90 -26.03
#